data_AF-A0A3S0AA72-F1
#
_entry.id   AF-A0A3S0AA72-F1
#
_cell.length_a   1.000
_cell.length_b   1.000
_cell.length_c   1.000
_cell.angle_alpha   90.00
_cell.angle_beta   90.00
_cell.angle_gamma   90.00
#
_symmetry.space_group_name_H-M   'P 1'
#
loop_
_entity.id
_entity.type
_entity.pdbx_description
1 polymer ?
#
loop_
_entity_poly.entity_id
_entity_poly.type
_entity_poly.pdbx_seq_one_letter_code
_entity_poly.pdbx_strand_id
1 'polypeptide(L)'
;MAVRAACAAAAAWVAAAAVTATNASAAEPTRTGTQDRIGVQAAGGGLDYVAMGSSFAAGPGIPPVQDSPGASACSRSVNNYPSIVARDLGADLTDVTCSGATTANILTTSQNGQPPQVQAVTSDTRVVTVTIGGNDVNYLGSINVYSCQTSGGTNCGSVDRNKIEQTFTELPGRIANVVDAVHDRAPQAHVYLVTYFTILPDAGVCPDVPLTDEQAAYERSIASRLADATAAAASSTGATLVDLAGASRGHDACSADPWVESFRPASGRATYHPNEAGMRAAAALVESALAAAGETRAATFRSGIEGKCLDVRNSGTADGTPVQLWTCNGTDAQRWTYVPEAGGTLRAFGKCLDVTGNGTANGSKVQLWPCNGGGAQLWVPGPDGSLVNPQSGRCLDDPASTTQDGTQLQIWDCNGSNAQRWTPTA
;
A
#
# COMPACT_ATOMS: atom_id res chain seq x y z
N MET A 1 49.23 -59.38 -37.77
CA MET A 1 47.99 -59.85 -38.43
C MET A 1 47.01 -60.24 -37.33
N ALA A 2 45.82 -59.65 -37.33
CA ALA A 2 44.59 -60.08 -36.65
C ALA A 2 44.59 -60.38 -35.14
N VAL A 3 43.79 -59.55 -34.44
CA VAL A 3 43.19 -59.77 -33.13
C VAL A 3 42.37 -61.07 -33.08
N ARG A 4 42.40 -61.80 -31.95
CA ARG A 4 41.30 -62.66 -31.42
C ARG A 4 41.68 -63.18 -30.01
N ALA A 5 40.84 -62.94 -29.00
CA ALA A 5 39.89 -63.90 -28.39
C ALA A 5 40.60 -64.90 -27.43
N ALA A 6 40.09 -65.40 -26.32
CA ALA A 6 38.87 -65.24 -25.52
C ALA A 6 39.05 -66.10 -24.23
N CYS A 7 38.18 -65.87 -23.25
CA CYS A 7 37.57 -66.85 -22.33
C CYS A 7 38.33 -67.63 -21.22
N ALA A 8 37.58 -67.75 -20.11
CA ALA A 8 37.44 -68.85 -19.12
C ALA A 8 38.47 -68.94 -17.97
N ALA A 9 38.06 -68.63 -16.72
CA ALA A 9 37.37 -69.48 -15.72
C ALA A 9 38.39 -70.41 -15.00
N ALA A 10 38.67 -70.33 -13.69
CA ALA A 10 37.85 -70.42 -12.47
C ALA A 10 38.43 -71.57 -11.62
N ALA A 11 38.62 -71.35 -10.32
CA ALA A 11 38.36 -72.26 -9.19
C ALA A 11 39.36 -72.08 -8.03
N ALA A 12 38.79 -72.02 -6.84
CA ALA A 12 39.40 -71.69 -5.55
C ALA A 12 40.07 -72.88 -4.85
N TRP A 13 40.89 -72.58 -3.85
CA TRP A 13 41.11 -73.42 -2.65
C TRP A 13 41.41 -72.53 -1.42
N VAL A 14 41.01 -73.02 -0.25
CA VAL A 14 41.01 -72.37 1.08
C VAL A 14 42.00 -73.07 2.02
N ALA A 15 42.67 -72.31 2.90
CA ALA A 15 43.03 -72.60 4.32
C ALA A 15 44.12 -71.61 4.79
N ALA A 16 44.30 -71.15 6.03
CA ALA A 16 43.55 -71.11 7.29
C ALA A 16 44.23 -70.01 8.18
N ALA A 17 43.59 -69.68 9.31
CA ALA A 17 43.68 -68.44 10.10
C ALA A 17 44.93 -68.20 10.98
N ALA A 18 45.14 -66.93 11.37
CA ALA A 18 45.34 -66.51 12.77
C ALA A 18 45.04 -65.00 12.96
N VAL A 19 44.32 -64.69 14.03
CA VAL A 19 43.88 -63.36 14.49
C VAL A 19 44.80 -62.89 15.62
N THR A 20 45.21 -61.62 15.62
CA THR A 20 45.36 -60.82 16.85
C THR A 20 45.11 -59.34 16.58
N ALA A 21 44.36 -58.72 17.49
CA ALA A 21 43.74 -57.42 17.40
C ALA A 21 44.69 -56.25 17.62
N THR A 22 44.47 -55.14 16.91
CA THR A 22 44.78 -53.77 17.40
C THR A 22 43.78 -52.77 16.80
N ASN A 23 43.44 -51.77 17.60
CA ASN A 23 42.27 -50.88 17.53
C ASN A 23 42.07 -50.17 16.18
N ALA A 24 40.96 -50.45 15.51
CA ALA A 24 40.42 -49.57 14.48
C ALA A 24 39.54 -48.52 15.16
N SER A 25 39.98 -47.26 15.10
CA SER A 25 39.10 -46.09 15.25
C SER A 25 38.15 -46.06 14.05
N ALA A 26 37.02 -46.76 14.16
CA ALA A 26 35.87 -46.48 13.33
C ALA A 26 35.30 -45.15 13.82
N ALA A 27 35.61 -44.07 13.09
CA ALA A 27 34.96 -42.79 13.29
C ALA A 27 33.45 -43.00 13.14
N GLU A 28 32.72 -42.74 14.23
CA GLU A 28 31.26 -42.69 14.21
C GLU A 28 30.82 -41.70 13.12
N PRO A 29 29.71 -41.97 12.41
CA PRO A 29 29.10 -40.96 11.58
C PRO A 29 28.61 -39.86 12.51
N THR A 30 29.34 -38.77 12.59
CA THR A 30 28.87 -37.52 13.18
C THR A 30 27.54 -37.20 12.52
N ARG A 31 26.46 -37.39 13.27
CA ARG A 31 25.19 -36.72 13.01
C ARG A 31 25.46 -35.23 13.20
N THR A 32 25.99 -34.58 12.17
CA THR A 32 25.78 -33.17 11.97
C THR A 32 24.29 -33.01 11.77
N GLY A 33 23.59 -32.73 12.87
CA GLY A 33 22.24 -32.21 12.82
C GLY A 33 22.28 -31.03 11.87
N THR A 34 21.62 -31.19 10.73
CA THR A 34 21.07 -30.06 10.01
C THR A 34 20.27 -29.28 11.05
N GLN A 35 20.84 -28.19 11.55
CA GLN A 35 20.02 -27.06 11.89
C GLN A 35 19.32 -26.72 10.58
N ASP A 36 18.11 -27.25 10.42
CA ASP A 36 17.06 -26.57 9.67
C ASP A 36 16.98 -25.18 10.31
N ARG A 37 17.82 -24.28 9.82
CA ARG A 37 17.43 -22.91 9.68
C ARG A 37 16.24 -23.02 8.75
N ILE A 38 15.05 -23.10 9.35
CA ILE A 38 13.83 -22.63 8.74
C ILE A 38 14.22 -21.23 8.29
N GLY A 39 14.60 -21.13 7.03
CA GLY A 39 14.69 -19.88 6.33
C GLY A 39 13.27 -19.38 6.31
N VAL A 40 12.90 -18.66 7.36
CA VAL A 40 11.88 -17.64 7.25
C VAL A 40 12.48 -16.69 6.23
N GLN A 41 12.24 -16.96 4.94
CA GLN A 41 12.06 -15.88 3.99
C GLN A 41 11.13 -14.92 4.72
N ALA A 42 11.59 -13.68 4.91
CA ALA A 42 10.71 -12.62 5.32
C ALA A 42 9.61 -12.57 4.26
N ALA A 43 8.53 -13.32 4.45
CA ALA A 43 7.25 -12.99 3.87
C ALA A 43 7.04 -11.56 4.35
N GLY A 44 7.13 -10.61 3.42
CA GLY A 44 6.77 -9.24 3.72
C GLY A 44 5.39 -9.30 4.36
N GLY A 45 5.29 -8.94 5.64
CA GLY A 45 3.99 -8.77 6.26
C GLY A 45 3.31 -7.62 5.56
N GLY A 46 2.06 -7.81 5.14
CA GLY A 46 1.29 -6.74 4.49
C GLY A 46 0.56 -7.18 3.22
N LEU A 47 -0.39 -6.34 2.82
CA LEU A 47 -1.20 -6.50 1.61
C LEU A 47 -0.38 -6.14 0.35
N ASP A 48 -0.30 -7.02 -0.64
CA ASP A 48 0.36 -6.72 -1.93
C ASP A 48 -0.45 -5.70 -2.74
N TYR A 49 0.08 -4.48 -2.84
CA TYR A 49 -0.61 -3.31 -3.38
C TYR A 49 0.17 -2.68 -4.54
N VAL A 50 -0.45 -2.61 -5.73
CA VAL A 50 0.09 -1.88 -6.88
C VAL A 50 -0.69 -0.57 -7.08
N ALA A 51 0.02 0.55 -7.21
CA ALA A 51 -0.58 1.83 -7.56
C ALA A 51 -0.22 2.22 -8.99
N MET A 52 -1.24 2.41 -9.83
CA MET A 52 -1.11 2.90 -11.20
C MET A 52 -1.87 4.22 -11.36
N GLY A 53 -1.50 5.00 -12.37
CA GLY A 53 -2.19 6.24 -12.69
C GLY A 53 -1.27 7.38 -13.12
N SER A 54 -1.87 8.56 -13.15
CA SER A 54 -1.25 9.80 -13.61
C SER A 54 -0.72 10.64 -12.44
N SER A 55 -0.62 11.97 -12.64
CA SER A 55 -0.12 12.92 -11.65
C SER A 55 -1.00 13.05 -10.41
N PHE A 56 -2.31 12.82 -10.52
CA PHE A 56 -3.22 12.92 -9.37
C PHE A 56 -3.03 11.78 -8.37
N ALA A 57 -2.47 10.65 -8.82
CA ALA A 57 -1.98 9.59 -7.94
C ALA A 57 -0.51 9.74 -7.58
N ALA A 58 0.33 10.37 -8.42
CA ALA A 58 1.75 10.55 -8.16
C ALA A 58 2.06 11.68 -7.16
N GLY A 59 1.24 12.74 -7.11
CA GLY A 59 1.43 13.88 -6.20
C GLY A 59 2.62 14.78 -6.51
N PRO A 60 2.78 15.29 -7.75
CA PRO A 60 3.89 16.16 -8.10
C PRO A 60 3.90 17.44 -7.26
N GLY A 61 5.09 17.86 -6.83
CA GLY A 61 5.27 19.08 -6.03
C GLY A 61 4.98 18.93 -4.53
N ILE A 62 4.63 17.72 -4.08
CA ILE A 62 4.50 17.38 -2.65
C ILE A 62 5.82 16.75 -2.17
N PRO A 63 6.58 17.39 -1.27
CA PRO A 63 7.81 16.82 -0.74
C PRO A 63 7.54 15.76 0.36
N PRO A 64 8.48 14.84 0.59
CA PRO A 64 9.65 14.55 -0.25
C PRO A 64 9.25 13.73 -1.48
N VAL A 65 10.09 13.76 -2.51
CA VAL A 65 10.00 12.86 -3.67
C VAL A 65 10.47 11.47 -3.21
N GLN A 66 9.81 10.41 -3.68
CA GLN A 66 10.24 9.04 -3.40
C GLN A 66 11.65 8.77 -3.96
N ASP A 67 12.38 7.88 -3.33
CA ASP A 67 13.69 7.39 -3.79
C ASP A 67 13.59 6.11 -4.64
N SER A 68 12.37 5.61 -4.86
CA SER A 68 12.11 4.43 -5.68
C SER A 68 12.52 4.64 -7.16
N PRO A 69 12.89 3.57 -7.90
CA PRO A 69 13.28 3.68 -9.30
C PRO A 69 12.23 4.39 -10.16
N GLY A 70 12.65 5.42 -10.89
CA GLY A 70 11.76 6.21 -11.76
C GLY A 70 10.93 7.27 -11.04
N ALA A 71 10.94 7.34 -9.71
CA ALA A 71 10.11 8.27 -8.94
C ALA A 71 10.34 9.74 -9.30
N SER A 72 11.61 10.15 -9.39
CA SER A 72 11.97 11.52 -9.77
C SER A 72 11.45 11.86 -11.18
N ALA A 73 11.63 10.96 -12.15
CA ALA A 73 11.17 11.15 -13.52
C ALA A 73 9.64 11.16 -13.65
N CYS A 74 8.94 10.51 -12.73
CA CYS A 74 7.48 10.43 -12.66
C CYS A 74 6.86 11.44 -11.67
N SER A 75 7.69 12.21 -10.96
CA SER A 75 7.31 13.14 -9.89
C SER A 75 6.45 12.50 -8.80
N ARG A 76 6.85 11.30 -8.34
CA ARG A 76 6.15 10.58 -7.27
C ARG A 76 6.53 11.10 -5.89
N SER A 77 5.55 11.47 -5.09
CA SER A 77 5.71 11.92 -3.71
C SER A 77 5.61 10.76 -2.71
N VAL A 78 6.39 10.81 -1.64
CA VAL A 78 6.21 9.94 -0.46
C VAL A 78 4.87 10.23 0.25
N ASN A 79 4.26 11.38 -0.03
CA ASN A 79 2.98 11.81 0.52
C ASN A 79 1.87 11.81 -0.54
N ASN A 80 2.03 11.03 -1.61
CA ASN A 80 0.91 10.75 -2.49
C ASN A 80 -0.08 9.77 -1.83
N TYR A 81 -1.33 9.73 -2.28
CA TYR A 81 -2.35 8.92 -1.62
C TYR A 81 -1.99 7.42 -1.55
N PRO A 82 -1.36 6.80 -2.58
CA PRO A 82 -0.95 5.40 -2.46
C PRO A 82 0.06 5.14 -1.35
N SER A 83 1.08 6.00 -1.21
CA SER A 83 2.09 5.88 -0.16
C SER A 83 1.47 6.05 1.23
N ILE A 84 0.51 6.96 1.37
CA ILE A 84 -0.22 7.15 2.63
C ILE A 84 -1.02 5.88 2.97
N VAL A 85 -1.79 5.33 2.04
CA VAL A 85 -2.56 4.09 2.24
C VAL A 85 -1.62 2.95 2.65
N ALA A 86 -0.51 2.78 1.94
CA ALA A 86 0.43 1.70 2.22
C ALA A 86 1.06 1.82 3.61
N ARG A 87 1.48 3.04 3.98
CA ARG A 87 2.02 3.34 5.31
C ARG A 87 1.02 3.09 6.43
N ASP A 88 -0.24 3.44 6.18
CA ASP A 88 -1.35 3.28 7.11
C ASP A 88 -1.89 1.84 7.18
N LEU A 89 -1.49 0.94 6.28
CA LEU A 89 -1.88 -0.47 6.36
C LEU A 89 -0.69 -1.38 6.67
N GLY A 90 0.54 -0.86 6.52
CA GLY A 90 1.74 -1.69 6.43
C GLY A 90 1.69 -2.59 5.20
N ALA A 91 1.14 -2.08 4.09
CA ALA A 91 1.04 -2.81 2.82
C ALA A 91 2.38 -2.77 2.06
N ASP A 92 2.64 -3.79 1.25
CA ASP A 92 3.78 -3.79 0.32
C ASP A 92 3.38 -3.05 -0.97
N LEU A 93 3.88 -1.82 -1.12
CA LEU A 93 3.49 -0.94 -2.21
C LEU A 93 4.49 -0.97 -3.36
N THR A 94 4.00 -1.36 -4.52
CA THR A 94 4.63 -1.08 -5.81
C THR A 94 3.96 0.13 -6.46
N ASP A 95 4.53 1.31 -6.25
CA ASP A 95 4.04 2.56 -6.84
C ASP A 95 4.69 2.85 -8.20
N VAL A 96 3.91 2.69 -9.26
CA VAL A 96 4.30 2.98 -10.64
C VAL A 96 3.49 4.11 -11.26
N THR A 97 2.83 4.92 -10.42
CA THR A 97 2.16 6.14 -10.87
C THR A 97 3.15 7.07 -11.58
N CYS A 98 2.69 7.79 -12.60
CA CYS A 98 3.57 8.67 -13.37
C CYS A 98 2.85 9.91 -13.89
N SER A 99 3.38 11.08 -13.53
CA SER A 99 2.81 12.36 -13.98
C SER A 99 2.73 12.43 -15.51
N GLY A 100 1.57 12.83 -16.03
CA GLY A 100 1.29 12.89 -17.47
C GLY A 100 0.86 11.57 -18.13
N ALA A 101 0.77 10.46 -17.38
CA ALA A 101 0.35 9.19 -17.94
C ALA A 101 -1.08 9.24 -18.51
N THR A 102 -1.27 8.59 -19.65
CA THR A 102 -2.55 8.26 -20.29
C THR A 102 -2.89 6.78 -20.10
N THR A 103 -4.09 6.33 -20.49
CA THR A 103 -4.41 4.89 -20.50
C THR A 103 -3.43 4.07 -21.36
N ALA A 104 -2.92 4.65 -22.45
CA ALA A 104 -1.87 4.03 -23.25
C ALA A 104 -0.56 3.84 -22.48
N ASN A 105 -0.21 4.76 -21.56
CA ASN A 105 0.98 4.60 -20.72
C ASN A 105 0.84 3.53 -19.65
N ILE A 106 -0.39 3.23 -19.24
CA ILE A 106 -0.63 2.07 -18.38
C ILE A 106 -0.44 0.77 -19.18
N LEU A 107 -0.99 0.70 -20.39
CA LEU A 107 -1.14 -0.55 -21.13
C LEU A 107 0.06 -0.91 -22.02
N THR A 108 0.56 0.04 -22.81
CA THR A 108 1.41 -0.27 -23.98
C THR A 108 2.62 0.64 -24.17
N THR A 109 2.57 1.89 -23.69
CA THR A 109 3.53 2.93 -24.05
C THR A 109 4.42 3.31 -22.88
N SER A 110 5.72 3.06 -22.99
CA SER A 110 6.71 3.51 -22.01
C SER A 110 6.69 5.04 -21.86
N GLN A 111 6.97 5.53 -20.66
CA GLN A 111 6.99 6.96 -20.33
C GLN A 111 8.18 7.28 -19.42
N ASN A 112 8.92 8.34 -19.70
CA ASN A 112 10.02 8.82 -18.84
C ASN A 112 11.04 7.72 -18.46
N GLY A 113 11.32 6.82 -19.41
CA GLY A 113 12.22 5.67 -19.20
C GLY A 113 11.62 4.52 -18.39
N GLN A 114 10.34 4.59 -18.01
CA GLN A 114 9.61 3.53 -17.32
C GLN A 114 8.79 2.69 -18.31
N PRO A 115 8.65 1.38 -18.07
CA PRO A 115 7.78 0.52 -18.87
C PRO A 115 6.30 0.87 -18.68
N PRO A 116 5.40 0.31 -19.50
CA PRO A 116 3.96 0.38 -19.25
C PRO A 116 3.62 -0.09 -17.83
N GLN A 117 2.82 0.70 -17.11
CA GLN A 117 2.60 0.52 -15.67
C GLN A 117 2.02 -0.85 -15.31
N VAL A 118 1.19 -1.44 -16.19
CA VAL A 118 0.58 -2.74 -15.98
C VAL A 118 1.59 -3.88 -15.83
N GLN A 119 2.86 -3.68 -16.25
CA GLN A 119 3.93 -4.66 -16.04
C GLN A 119 4.34 -4.82 -14.57
N ALA A 120 3.97 -3.88 -13.70
CA ALA A 120 4.18 -4.00 -12.26
C ALA A 120 3.20 -4.97 -11.58
N VAL A 121 2.08 -5.29 -12.23
CA VAL A 121 1.08 -6.22 -11.71
C VAL A 121 1.60 -7.65 -11.87
N THR A 122 1.64 -8.37 -10.76
CA THR A 122 2.09 -9.78 -10.69
C THR A 122 0.94 -10.68 -10.27
N SER A 123 1.13 -12.00 -10.38
CA SER A 123 0.14 -12.99 -9.91
C SER A 123 -0.12 -12.92 -8.41
N ASP A 124 0.72 -12.26 -7.61
CA ASP A 124 0.56 -12.13 -6.17
C ASP A 124 -0.21 -10.86 -5.79
N THR A 125 -0.35 -9.91 -6.72
CA THR A 125 -1.05 -8.64 -6.47
C THR A 125 -2.47 -8.88 -5.95
N ARG A 126 -2.83 -8.21 -4.85
CA ARG A 126 -4.13 -8.31 -4.18
C ARG A 126 -4.97 -7.06 -4.37
N VAL A 127 -4.34 -5.89 -4.32
CA VAL A 127 -5.03 -4.61 -4.48
C VAL A 127 -4.37 -3.78 -5.58
N VAL A 128 -5.20 -3.14 -6.40
CA VAL A 128 -4.73 -2.16 -7.39
C VAL A 128 -5.55 -0.87 -7.30
N THR A 129 -4.91 0.28 -7.18
CA THR A 129 -5.59 1.57 -7.38
C THR A 129 -5.19 2.19 -8.71
N VAL A 130 -6.16 2.84 -9.39
CA VAL A 130 -5.94 3.48 -10.68
C VAL A 130 -6.62 4.86 -10.72
N THR A 131 -5.84 5.91 -10.95
CA THR A 131 -6.34 7.26 -11.29
C THR A 131 -5.85 7.65 -12.70
N ILE A 132 -6.71 7.54 -13.73
CA ILE A 132 -6.29 7.72 -15.14
C ILE A 132 -7.38 8.35 -16.01
N GLY A 133 -7.03 8.81 -17.21
CA GLY A 133 -7.97 9.35 -18.19
C GLY A 133 -7.94 10.87 -18.34
N GLY A 134 -7.54 11.61 -17.31
CA GLY A 134 -7.47 13.08 -17.36
C GLY A 134 -6.52 13.60 -18.45
N ASN A 135 -5.38 12.94 -18.66
CA ASN A 135 -4.45 13.32 -19.73
C ASN A 135 -4.95 12.89 -21.12
N ASP A 136 -5.71 11.80 -21.23
CA ASP A 136 -6.32 11.37 -22.50
C ASP A 136 -7.24 12.47 -23.04
N VAL A 137 -8.06 13.09 -22.16
CA VAL A 137 -8.98 14.18 -22.50
C VAL A 137 -8.39 15.57 -22.31
N ASN A 138 -7.07 15.66 -22.14
CA ASN A 138 -6.32 16.91 -21.97
C ASN A 138 -6.86 17.83 -20.85
N TYR A 139 -7.42 17.29 -19.77
CA TYR A 139 -8.12 18.08 -18.74
C TYR A 139 -7.22 19.15 -18.09
N LEU A 140 -6.08 18.73 -17.51
CA LEU A 140 -5.13 19.67 -16.91
C LEU A 140 -4.45 20.55 -17.97
N GLY A 141 -4.35 20.09 -19.21
CA GLY A 141 -3.83 20.90 -20.31
C GLY A 141 -4.80 22.03 -20.68
N SER A 142 -6.08 21.74 -20.87
CA SER A 142 -7.09 22.72 -21.29
C SER A 142 -7.32 23.80 -20.25
N ILE A 143 -7.48 23.42 -18.97
CA ILE A 143 -7.65 24.39 -17.88
C ILE A 143 -6.44 25.32 -17.75
N ASN A 144 -5.21 24.82 -17.95
CA ASN A 144 -4.00 25.64 -17.92
C ASN A 144 -3.90 26.58 -19.14
N VAL A 145 -4.25 26.11 -20.33
CA VAL A 145 -4.32 26.95 -21.55
C VAL A 145 -5.29 28.11 -21.34
N TYR A 146 -6.50 27.82 -20.87
CA TYR A 146 -7.50 28.85 -20.60
C TYR A 146 -7.07 29.81 -19.48
N SER A 147 -6.48 29.28 -18.41
CA SER A 147 -5.97 30.10 -17.30
C SER A 147 -4.85 31.05 -17.76
N CYS A 148 -3.95 30.58 -18.61
CA CYS A 148 -2.92 31.40 -19.22
C CYS A 148 -3.52 32.52 -20.09
N GLN A 149 -4.47 32.18 -20.97
CA GLN A 149 -5.11 33.15 -21.87
C GLN A 149 -5.84 34.26 -21.09
N THR A 150 -6.65 33.87 -20.12
CA THR A 150 -7.48 34.79 -19.33
C THR A 150 -6.65 35.63 -18.36
N SER A 151 -5.50 35.11 -17.91
CA SER A 151 -4.56 35.90 -17.10
C SER A 151 -3.62 36.81 -17.91
N GLY A 152 -3.86 36.97 -19.22
CA GLY A 152 -3.08 37.85 -20.10
C GLY A 152 -1.72 37.29 -20.51
N GLY A 153 -1.51 35.98 -20.35
CA GLY A 153 -0.31 35.30 -20.80
C GLY A 153 -0.15 35.28 -22.32
N THR A 154 1.08 35.12 -22.79
CA THR A 154 1.42 34.95 -24.20
C THR A 154 1.83 33.51 -24.49
N ASN A 155 1.65 33.04 -25.73
CA ASN A 155 2.01 31.68 -26.16
C ASN A 155 1.32 30.56 -25.37
N CYS A 156 0.09 30.81 -24.91
CA CYS A 156 -0.69 29.87 -24.11
C CYS A 156 -1.15 28.62 -24.87
N GLY A 157 -1.01 28.57 -26.20
CA GLY A 157 -1.57 27.51 -27.04
C GLY A 157 -3.09 27.62 -27.21
N SER A 158 -3.70 26.54 -27.65
CA SER A 158 -5.13 26.44 -27.97
C SER A 158 -5.72 25.11 -27.48
N VAL A 159 -7.01 25.13 -27.12
CA VAL A 159 -7.74 23.91 -26.72
C VAL A 159 -8.47 23.34 -27.93
N ASP A 160 -8.14 22.11 -28.31
CA ASP A 160 -8.85 21.35 -29.34
C ASP A 160 -10.06 20.63 -28.73
N ARG A 161 -11.19 21.36 -28.66
CA ARG A 161 -12.45 20.81 -28.09
C ARG A 161 -12.94 19.59 -28.86
N ASN A 162 -12.81 19.55 -30.19
CA ASN A 162 -13.28 18.43 -31.01
C ASN A 162 -12.55 17.13 -30.67
N LYS A 163 -11.23 17.20 -30.46
CA LYS A 163 -10.44 16.04 -30.04
C LYS A 163 -10.82 15.56 -28.64
N ILE A 164 -11.09 16.49 -27.71
CA ILE A 164 -11.58 16.15 -26.36
C ILE A 164 -12.91 15.42 -26.45
N GLU A 165 -13.87 15.97 -27.22
CA GLU A 165 -15.17 15.36 -27.45
C GLU A 165 -15.06 13.95 -28.03
N GLN A 166 -14.23 13.77 -29.06
CA GLN A 166 -13.98 12.46 -29.65
C GLN A 166 -13.40 11.48 -28.62
N THR A 167 -12.42 11.93 -27.83
CA THR A 167 -11.75 11.07 -26.86
C THR A 167 -12.70 10.58 -25.77
N PHE A 168 -13.64 11.42 -25.32
CA PHE A 168 -14.66 11.01 -24.35
C PHE A 168 -15.57 9.88 -24.84
N THR A 169 -15.79 9.75 -26.15
CA THR A 169 -16.57 8.63 -26.70
C THR A 169 -15.89 7.27 -26.51
N GLU A 170 -14.56 7.27 -26.39
CA GLU A 170 -13.75 6.06 -26.26
C GLU A 170 -13.26 5.82 -24.83
N LEU A 171 -13.23 6.87 -24.01
CA LEU A 171 -12.57 6.87 -22.69
C LEU A 171 -13.07 5.77 -21.74
N PRO A 172 -14.40 5.54 -21.57
CA PRO A 172 -14.87 4.48 -20.66
C PRO A 172 -14.30 3.10 -21.02
N GLY A 173 -14.28 2.77 -22.33
CA GLY A 173 -13.71 1.51 -22.82
C GLY A 173 -12.19 1.44 -22.64
N ARG A 174 -11.48 2.56 -22.83
CA ARG A 174 -10.03 2.63 -22.56
C ARG A 174 -9.69 2.39 -21.09
N ILE A 175 -10.50 2.91 -20.16
CA ILE A 175 -10.33 2.68 -18.72
C ILE A 175 -10.71 1.22 -18.38
N ALA A 176 -11.78 0.67 -18.97
CA ALA A 176 -12.15 -0.73 -18.78
C ALA A 176 -11.02 -1.68 -19.20
N ASN A 177 -10.37 -1.42 -20.35
CA ASN A 177 -9.21 -2.19 -20.81
C ASN A 177 -8.03 -2.17 -19.82
N VAL A 178 -7.88 -1.11 -19.02
CA VAL A 178 -6.88 -1.07 -17.94
C VAL A 178 -7.22 -2.08 -16.85
N VAL A 179 -8.49 -2.15 -16.44
CA VAL A 179 -8.96 -3.13 -15.45
C VAL A 179 -8.80 -4.57 -15.97
N ASP A 180 -9.20 -4.82 -17.22
CA ASP A 180 -9.06 -6.14 -17.84
C ASP A 180 -7.58 -6.58 -17.88
N ALA A 181 -6.68 -5.69 -18.27
CA ALA A 181 -5.25 -5.98 -18.31
C ALA A 181 -4.61 -6.23 -16.94
N VAL A 182 -5.22 -5.71 -15.85
CA VAL A 182 -4.86 -6.06 -14.47
C VAL A 182 -5.33 -7.48 -14.16
N HIS A 183 -6.60 -7.81 -14.42
CA HIS A 183 -7.15 -9.13 -14.13
C HIS A 183 -6.50 -10.24 -14.98
N ASP A 184 -6.05 -9.94 -16.20
CA ASP A 184 -5.27 -10.88 -17.02
C ASP A 184 -3.95 -11.31 -16.36
N ARG A 185 -3.37 -10.43 -15.53
CA ARG A 185 -2.10 -10.69 -14.80
C ARG A 185 -2.32 -11.17 -13.37
N ALA A 186 -3.36 -10.64 -12.72
CA ALA A 186 -3.72 -10.89 -11.34
C ALA A 186 -5.23 -11.14 -11.22
N PRO A 187 -5.73 -12.34 -11.58
CA PRO A 187 -7.17 -12.63 -11.60
C PRO A 187 -7.86 -12.47 -10.24
N GLN A 188 -7.08 -12.53 -9.16
CA GLN A 188 -7.56 -12.38 -7.78
C GLN A 188 -7.44 -10.97 -7.21
N ALA A 189 -6.88 -10.02 -7.96
CA ALA A 189 -6.70 -8.66 -7.50
C ALA A 189 -8.02 -7.90 -7.52
N HIS A 190 -8.26 -7.08 -6.48
CA HIS A 190 -9.38 -6.16 -6.46
C HIS A 190 -8.93 -4.79 -6.97
N VAL A 191 -9.61 -4.29 -8.00
CA VAL A 191 -9.27 -3.02 -8.65
C VAL A 191 -10.17 -1.89 -8.15
N TYR A 192 -9.53 -0.79 -7.74
CA TYR A 192 -10.17 0.44 -7.29
C TYR A 192 -9.90 1.56 -8.30
N LEU A 193 -10.95 1.99 -9.00
CA LEU A 193 -10.88 3.14 -9.90
C LEU A 193 -11.18 4.42 -9.11
N VAL A 194 -10.20 5.30 -9.01
CA VAL A 194 -10.28 6.54 -8.25
C VAL A 194 -10.54 7.69 -9.23
N THR A 195 -11.61 8.45 -8.99
CA THR A 195 -11.94 9.64 -9.77
C THR A 195 -10.99 10.80 -9.46
N TYR A 196 -11.00 11.85 -10.29
CA TYR A 196 -10.19 13.05 -10.05
C TYR A 196 -10.83 13.95 -8.99
N PHE A 197 -10.04 14.81 -8.35
CA PHE A 197 -10.56 15.86 -7.47
C PHE A 197 -11.41 16.87 -8.24
N THR A 198 -12.38 17.46 -7.56
CA THR A 198 -13.10 18.66 -8.00
C THR A 198 -12.14 19.85 -7.94
N ILE A 199 -11.75 20.38 -9.11
CA ILE A 199 -10.77 21.47 -9.20
C ILE A 199 -11.44 22.85 -9.11
N LEU A 200 -12.64 22.97 -9.66
CA LEU A 200 -13.39 24.21 -9.78
C LEU A 200 -14.60 24.21 -8.83
N PRO A 201 -14.99 25.36 -8.27
CA PRO A 201 -16.22 25.47 -7.49
C PRO A 201 -17.44 25.13 -8.34
N ASP A 202 -18.59 24.81 -7.75
CA ASP A 202 -19.81 24.44 -8.51
C ASP A 202 -20.30 25.55 -9.47
N ALA A 203 -20.02 26.83 -9.15
CA ALA A 203 -20.34 27.98 -9.98
C ALA A 203 -19.31 29.12 -9.82
N GLY A 204 -19.23 30.00 -10.84
CA GLY A 204 -18.34 31.16 -10.84
C GLY A 204 -16.85 30.81 -10.89
N VAL A 205 -16.00 31.77 -10.52
CA VAL A 205 -14.54 31.61 -10.40
C VAL A 205 -14.03 32.50 -9.28
N CYS A 206 -12.77 32.32 -8.88
CA CYS A 206 -12.07 33.20 -7.96
C CYS A 206 -10.81 33.81 -8.62
N PRO A 207 -10.19 34.85 -8.03
CA PRO A 207 -8.99 35.49 -8.62
C PRO A 207 -7.83 34.54 -8.91
N ASP A 208 -7.67 33.48 -8.11
CA ASP A 208 -6.58 32.50 -8.25
C ASP A 208 -6.86 31.39 -9.28
N VAL A 209 -8.04 31.43 -9.89
CA VAL A 209 -8.48 30.54 -10.97
C VAL A 209 -8.96 31.43 -12.13
N PRO A 210 -8.03 31.98 -12.94
CA PRO A 210 -8.35 32.99 -13.94
C PRO A 210 -9.00 32.32 -15.15
N LEU A 211 -10.30 32.04 -15.09
CA LEU A 211 -11.10 31.52 -16.19
C LEU A 211 -12.28 32.46 -16.44
N THR A 212 -12.77 32.52 -17.68
CA THR A 212 -14.10 33.10 -17.93
C THR A 212 -15.18 32.12 -17.45
N ASP A 213 -16.41 32.60 -17.22
CA ASP A 213 -17.51 31.72 -16.83
C ASP A 213 -17.77 30.61 -17.87
N GLU A 214 -17.62 30.90 -19.16
CA GLU A 214 -17.75 29.91 -20.23
C GLU A 214 -16.64 28.85 -20.17
N GLN A 215 -15.38 29.27 -19.99
CA GLN A 215 -14.25 28.35 -19.84
C GLN A 215 -14.43 27.47 -18.59
N ALA A 216 -14.81 28.06 -17.46
CA ALA A 216 -15.05 27.33 -16.22
C ALA A 216 -16.21 26.33 -16.37
N ALA A 217 -17.31 26.71 -17.03
CA ALA A 217 -18.41 25.78 -17.33
C ALA A 217 -17.96 24.61 -18.21
N TYR A 218 -17.12 24.87 -19.23
CA TYR A 218 -16.57 23.83 -20.08
C TYR A 218 -15.63 22.89 -19.31
N GLU A 219 -14.72 23.40 -18.48
CA GLU A 219 -13.81 22.58 -17.67
C GLU A 219 -14.57 21.76 -16.61
N ARG A 220 -15.62 22.30 -15.99
CA ARG A 220 -16.54 21.50 -15.14
C ARG A 220 -17.18 20.35 -15.92
N SER A 221 -17.55 20.57 -17.18
CA SER A 221 -18.11 19.51 -18.02
C SER A 221 -17.09 18.40 -18.29
N ILE A 222 -15.81 18.72 -18.48
CA ILE A 222 -14.74 17.73 -18.59
C ILE A 222 -14.61 16.94 -17.28
N ALA A 223 -14.60 17.62 -16.13
CA ALA A 223 -14.51 16.98 -14.81
C ALA A 223 -15.66 15.99 -14.59
N SER A 224 -16.91 16.42 -14.82
CA SER A 224 -18.09 15.57 -14.68
C SER A 224 -18.03 14.35 -15.59
N ARG A 225 -17.71 14.55 -16.88
CA ARG A 225 -17.66 13.46 -17.86
C ARG A 225 -16.52 12.48 -17.60
N LEU A 226 -15.41 12.95 -17.02
CA LEU A 226 -14.30 12.10 -16.59
C LEU A 226 -14.71 11.23 -15.39
N ALA A 227 -15.44 11.79 -14.42
CA ALA A 227 -16.02 11.03 -13.33
C ALA A 227 -17.03 9.98 -13.85
N ASP A 228 -17.93 10.38 -14.76
CA ASP A 228 -18.91 9.48 -15.38
C ASP A 228 -18.23 8.35 -16.17
N ALA A 229 -17.19 8.66 -16.94
CA ALA A 229 -16.45 7.65 -17.70
C ALA A 229 -15.75 6.63 -16.78
N THR A 230 -15.18 7.10 -15.67
CA THR A 230 -14.57 6.25 -14.64
C THR A 230 -15.62 5.36 -13.97
N ALA A 231 -16.78 5.92 -13.62
CA ALA A 231 -17.89 5.18 -13.03
C ALA A 231 -18.47 4.13 -13.99
N ALA A 232 -18.61 4.46 -15.27
CA ALA A 232 -19.04 3.52 -16.29
C ALA A 232 -18.05 2.35 -16.45
N ALA A 233 -16.74 2.63 -16.47
CA ALA A 233 -15.72 1.60 -16.52
C ALA A 233 -15.78 0.68 -15.28
N ALA A 234 -15.89 1.26 -14.08
CA ALA A 234 -16.04 0.52 -12.84
C ALA A 234 -17.26 -0.42 -12.88
N SER A 235 -18.43 0.12 -13.26
CA SER A 235 -19.65 -0.66 -13.37
C SER A 235 -19.56 -1.79 -14.41
N SER A 236 -18.87 -1.56 -15.52
CA SER A 236 -18.76 -2.56 -16.60
C SER A 236 -17.79 -3.70 -16.30
N THR A 237 -16.81 -3.46 -15.44
CA THR A 237 -15.71 -4.41 -15.15
C THR A 237 -15.81 -5.04 -13.76
N GLY A 238 -16.69 -4.55 -12.90
CA GLY A 238 -16.80 -4.97 -11.50
C GLY A 238 -15.75 -4.34 -10.58
N ALA A 239 -14.90 -3.43 -11.08
CA ALA A 239 -14.00 -2.65 -10.25
C ALA A 239 -14.79 -1.74 -9.28
N THR A 240 -14.20 -1.47 -8.12
CA THR A 240 -14.81 -0.56 -7.13
C THR A 240 -14.51 0.88 -7.49
N LEU A 241 -15.55 1.71 -7.54
CA LEU A 241 -15.41 3.15 -7.72
C LEU A 241 -15.08 3.81 -6.38
N VAL A 242 -14.04 4.64 -6.36
CA VAL A 242 -13.75 5.58 -5.27
C VAL A 242 -14.13 6.98 -5.75
N ASP A 243 -15.26 7.50 -5.25
CA ASP A 243 -15.84 8.80 -5.64
C ASP A 243 -15.14 9.99 -4.95
N LEU A 244 -13.87 10.18 -5.30
CA LEU A 244 -13.09 11.34 -4.91
C LEU A 244 -13.63 12.66 -5.49
N ALA A 245 -14.22 12.63 -6.69
CA ALA A 245 -14.85 13.79 -7.31
C ALA A 245 -15.99 14.33 -6.43
N GLY A 246 -16.93 13.46 -6.02
CA GLY A 246 -18.02 13.83 -5.10
C GLY A 246 -17.50 14.28 -3.73
N ALA A 247 -16.56 13.54 -3.16
CA ALA A 247 -16.03 13.83 -1.82
C ALA A 247 -15.23 15.15 -1.73
N SER A 248 -14.66 15.62 -2.83
CA SER A 248 -13.85 16.84 -2.87
C SER A 248 -14.62 18.12 -3.22
N ARG A 249 -15.95 18.03 -3.42
CA ARG A 249 -16.78 19.24 -3.62
C ARG A 249 -16.70 20.15 -2.39
N GLY A 250 -16.50 21.45 -2.64
CA GLY A 250 -16.27 22.43 -1.57
C GLY A 250 -14.83 22.50 -1.07
N HIS A 251 -13.93 21.66 -1.59
CA HIS A 251 -12.48 21.70 -1.39
C HIS A 251 -11.74 22.01 -2.70
N ASP A 252 -12.40 22.70 -3.62
CA ASP A 252 -11.84 23.14 -4.89
C ASP A 252 -10.78 24.24 -4.71
N ALA A 253 -10.14 24.66 -5.81
CA ALA A 253 -9.05 25.64 -5.79
C ALA A 253 -9.46 27.04 -5.30
N CYS A 254 -10.76 27.33 -5.23
CA CYS A 254 -11.28 28.59 -4.69
C CYS A 254 -11.79 28.46 -3.24
N SER A 255 -11.71 27.27 -2.65
CA SER A 255 -12.15 27.01 -1.28
C SER A 255 -11.24 27.67 -0.24
N ALA A 256 -11.81 27.94 0.94
CA ALA A 256 -11.05 28.33 2.12
C ALA A 256 -10.22 27.18 2.70
N ASP A 257 -10.57 25.93 2.39
CA ASP A 257 -9.84 24.72 2.76
C ASP A 257 -9.61 23.85 1.50
N PRO A 258 -8.74 24.29 0.58
CA PRO A 258 -8.59 23.63 -0.71
C PRO A 258 -7.85 22.29 -0.56
N TRP A 259 -8.28 21.29 -1.31
CA TRP A 259 -7.58 20.00 -1.49
C TRP A 259 -6.73 19.97 -2.75
N VAL A 260 -6.85 21.00 -3.59
CA VAL A 260 -6.06 21.19 -4.81
C VAL A 260 -5.42 22.57 -4.81
N GLU A 261 -4.28 22.67 -5.47
CA GLU A 261 -3.56 23.90 -5.74
C GLU A 261 -4.33 24.80 -6.73
N SER A 262 -4.08 26.10 -6.70
CA SER A 262 -4.65 27.06 -7.65
C SER A 262 -3.84 27.13 -8.96
N PHE A 263 -4.15 28.09 -9.85
CA PHE A 263 -3.41 28.29 -11.10
C PHE A 263 -1.93 28.65 -10.84
N ARG A 264 -1.70 29.48 -9.82
CA ARG A 264 -0.37 29.98 -9.43
C ARG A 264 -0.09 29.61 -7.98
N PRO A 265 0.23 28.34 -7.71
CA PRO A 265 0.47 27.92 -6.34
C PRO A 265 1.84 28.39 -5.87
N ALA A 266 2.14 28.09 -4.60
CA ALA A 266 3.45 28.37 -4.02
C ALA A 266 4.58 27.69 -4.83
N SER A 267 5.79 28.25 -4.73
CA SER A 267 6.96 27.72 -5.46
C SER A 267 7.19 26.23 -5.18
N GLY A 268 7.37 25.45 -6.24
CA GLY A 268 7.60 24.00 -6.16
C GLY A 268 6.31 23.15 -6.17
N ARG A 269 5.13 23.77 -6.08
CA ARG A 269 3.83 23.10 -6.17
C ARG A 269 3.38 22.96 -7.63
N ALA A 270 2.60 21.93 -7.91
CA ALA A 270 2.05 21.70 -9.23
C ALA A 270 0.67 22.37 -9.38
N THR A 271 0.52 23.24 -10.37
CA THR A 271 -0.73 23.95 -10.69
C THR A 271 -1.92 22.99 -10.82
N TYR A 272 -3.03 23.31 -10.15
CA TYR A 272 -4.29 22.53 -10.14
C TYR A 272 -4.17 21.07 -9.66
N HIS A 273 -3.03 20.67 -9.11
CA HIS A 273 -2.85 19.31 -8.58
C HIS A 273 -3.28 19.22 -7.11
N PRO A 274 -3.52 18.02 -6.59
CA PRO A 274 -3.85 17.86 -5.18
C PRO A 274 -2.70 18.31 -4.28
N ASN A 275 -3.04 18.86 -3.12
CA ASN A 275 -2.10 19.17 -2.05
C ASN A 275 -2.07 18.05 -0.99
N GLU A 276 -1.35 18.27 0.12
CA GLU A 276 -1.22 17.29 1.21
C GLU A 276 -2.58 16.93 1.83
N ALA A 277 -3.47 17.91 2.02
CA ALA A 277 -4.81 17.68 2.54
C ALA A 277 -5.63 16.82 1.57
N GLY A 278 -5.56 17.14 0.28
CA GLY A 278 -6.19 16.34 -0.77
C GLY A 278 -5.68 14.91 -0.81
N MET A 279 -4.36 14.70 -0.78
CA MET A 279 -3.77 13.35 -0.79
C MET A 279 -4.18 12.53 0.44
N ARG A 280 -4.25 13.15 1.63
CA ARG A 280 -4.74 12.48 2.85
C ARG A 280 -6.23 12.13 2.75
N ALA A 281 -7.05 13.00 2.15
CA ALA A 281 -8.47 12.75 1.93
C ALA A 281 -8.70 11.61 0.93
N ALA A 282 -7.96 11.60 -0.19
CA ALA A 282 -7.98 10.49 -1.15
C ALA A 282 -7.57 9.17 -0.51
N ALA A 283 -6.51 9.17 0.31
CA ALA A 283 -6.09 7.98 1.05
C ALA A 283 -7.18 7.46 1.99
N ALA A 284 -7.87 8.35 2.72
CA ALA A 284 -8.96 7.96 3.60
C ALA A 284 -10.14 7.33 2.84
N LEU A 285 -10.48 7.81 1.64
CA LEU A 285 -11.53 7.22 0.82
C LEU A 285 -11.13 5.84 0.28
N VAL A 286 -9.87 5.68 -0.14
CA VAL A 286 -9.34 4.37 -0.55
C VAL A 286 -9.33 3.39 0.64
N GLU A 287 -8.87 3.81 1.82
CA GLU A 287 -8.91 3.00 3.05
C GLU A 287 -10.34 2.57 3.39
N SER A 288 -11.32 3.48 3.25
CA SER A 288 -12.73 3.15 3.46
C SER A 288 -13.25 2.12 2.44
N ALA A 289 -12.84 2.23 1.18
CA ALA A 289 -13.22 1.28 0.14
C ALA A 289 -12.61 -0.10 0.39
N LEU A 290 -11.35 -0.15 0.82
CA LEU A 290 -10.65 -1.38 1.22
C LEU A 290 -11.35 -2.07 2.40
N ALA A 291 -11.75 -1.30 3.41
CA ALA A 291 -12.52 -1.83 4.53
C ALA A 291 -13.88 -2.40 4.09
N ALA A 292 -14.60 -1.70 3.20
CA ALA A 292 -15.88 -2.16 2.69
C ALA A 292 -15.76 -3.46 1.85
N ALA A 293 -14.65 -3.64 1.15
CA ALA A 293 -14.32 -4.86 0.42
C ALA A 293 -13.81 -6.00 1.32
N GLY A 294 -13.58 -5.74 2.61
CA GLY A 294 -13.10 -6.72 3.58
C GLY A 294 -11.58 -6.96 3.57
N GLU A 295 -10.82 -6.12 2.86
CA GLU A 295 -9.35 -6.14 2.83
C GLU A 295 -8.75 -5.70 4.17
N THR A 296 -9.50 -4.91 4.95
CA THR A 296 -9.17 -4.57 6.33
C THR A 296 -10.35 -4.89 7.24
N ARG A 297 -10.07 -5.17 8.52
CA ARG A 297 -11.10 -5.46 9.53
C ARG A 297 -10.80 -4.74 10.83
N ALA A 298 -11.86 -4.33 11.52
CA ALA A 298 -11.77 -3.90 12.91
C ALA A 298 -12.09 -5.08 13.83
N ALA A 299 -11.25 -5.33 14.83
CA ALA A 299 -11.44 -6.41 15.79
C ALA A 299 -10.99 -6.01 17.19
N THR A 300 -11.49 -6.74 18.17
CA THR A 300 -10.89 -6.77 19.51
C THR A 300 -9.84 -7.88 19.56
N PHE A 301 -8.62 -7.58 19.96
CA PHE A 301 -7.58 -8.61 20.15
C PHE A 301 -7.62 -9.11 21.59
N ARG A 302 -8.17 -10.32 21.79
CA ARG A 302 -8.22 -10.99 23.09
C ARG A 302 -6.88 -11.61 23.43
N SER A 303 -6.41 -11.35 24.64
CA SER A 303 -5.21 -11.98 25.18
C SER A 303 -5.45 -13.46 25.46
N GLY A 304 -4.38 -14.26 25.47
CA GLY A 304 -4.39 -15.60 26.08
C GLY A 304 -4.62 -15.58 27.60
N ILE A 305 -4.55 -14.41 28.23
CA ILE A 305 -4.93 -14.18 29.62
C ILE A 305 -6.43 -13.92 29.69
N GLU A 306 -7.14 -14.74 30.46
CA GLU A 306 -8.61 -14.75 30.49
C GLU A 306 -9.19 -13.36 30.79
N GLY A 307 -10.14 -12.93 29.95
CA GLY A 307 -10.87 -11.68 30.11
C GLY A 307 -10.06 -10.42 29.77
N LYS A 308 -8.83 -10.53 29.26
CA LYS A 308 -7.97 -9.40 28.90
C LYS A 308 -7.89 -9.13 27.40
N CYS A 309 -7.69 -7.87 27.05
CA CYS A 309 -7.68 -7.36 25.68
C CYS A 309 -6.51 -6.39 25.47
N LEU A 310 -6.08 -6.26 24.21
CA LEU A 310 -5.14 -5.23 23.76
C LEU A 310 -5.82 -3.86 23.79
N ASP A 311 -5.30 -2.93 24.59
CA ASP A 311 -6.01 -1.71 24.97
C ASP A 311 -5.14 -0.45 24.86
N VAL A 312 -5.71 0.63 24.35
CA VAL A 312 -5.09 1.97 24.36
C VAL A 312 -5.42 2.66 25.68
N ARG A 313 -4.39 2.97 26.47
CA ARG A 313 -4.58 3.50 27.83
C ARG A 313 -5.46 4.75 27.82
N ASN A 314 -6.58 4.65 28.55
CA ASN A 314 -7.56 5.72 28.76
C ASN A 314 -8.16 6.29 27.45
N SER A 315 -8.18 5.52 26.35
CA SER A 315 -8.53 6.01 25.01
C SER A 315 -7.71 7.24 24.59
N GLY A 316 -6.47 7.34 25.09
CA GLY A 316 -5.59 8.47 24.82
C GLY A 316 -5.19 8.53 23.34
N THR A 317 -5.25 9.72 22.76
CA THR A 317 -4.87 9.95 21.35
C THR A 317 -3.57 10.71 21.21
N ALA A 318 -2.84 10.99 22.30
CA ALA A 318 -1.54 11.64 22.26
C ALA A 318 -0.46 10.69 21.72
N ASP A 319 0.56 11.24 21.07
CA ASP A 319 1.75 10.48 20.66
C ASP A 319 2.41 9.88 21.90
N GLY A 320 2.74 8.59 21.81
CA GLY A 320 3.33 7.84 22.91
C GLY A 320 2.34 7.36 23.97
N THR A 321 1.03 7.43 23.70
CA THR A 321 0.02 6.84 24.60
C THR A 321 0.33 5.34 24.78
N PRO A 322 0.51 4.85 26.02
CA PRO A 322 0.83 3.46 26.27
C PRO A 322 -0.25 2.50 25.77
N VAL A 323 0.18 1.41 25.13
CA VAL A 323 -0.69 0.26 24.85
C VAL A 323 -0.50 -0.77 25.95
N GLN A 324 -1.61 -1.27 26.48
CA GLN A 324 -1.66 -1.99 27.75
C GLN A 324 -2.53 -3.24 27.68
N LEU A 325 -2.38 -4.09 28.69
CA LEU A 325 -3.32 -5.14 29.03
C LEU A 325 -4.47 -4.51 29.83
N TRP A 326 -5.71 -4.74 29.40
CA TRP A 326 -6.89 -4.30 30.13
C TRP A 326 -8.04 -5.30 30.05
N THR A 327 -8.89 -5.33 31.07
CA THR A 327 -10.14 -6.10 31.06
C THR A 327 -10.99 -5.74 29.83
N CYS A 328 -11.40 -6.74 29.07
CA CYS A 328 -12.22 -6.53 27.88
C CYS A 328 -13.52 -5.81 28.25
N ASN A 329 -13.77 -4.65 27.63
CA ASN A 329 -14.88 -3.75 27.98
C ASN A 329 -15.63 -3.21 26.76
N GLY A 330 -15.20 -3.54 25.53
CA GLY A 330 -15.89 -3.18 24.28
C GLY A 330 -15.79 -1.69 23.90
N THR A 331 -14.94 -0.92 24.59
CA THR A 331 -14.69 0.49 24.23
C THR A 331 -13.82 0.59 22.97
N ASP A 332 -13.80 1.76 22.34
CA ASP A 332 -12.94 2.03 21.18
C ASP A 332 -11.44 1.89 21.51
N ALA A 333 -11.05 1.94 22.80
CA ALA A 333 -9.68 1.65 23.24
C ALA A 333 -9.20 0.24 22.86
N GLN A 334 -10.12 -0.68 22.63
CA GLN A 334 -9.85 -2.09 22.33
C GLN A 334 -10.16 -2.46 20.88
N ARG A 335 -10.55 -1.49 20.05
CA ARG A 335 -10.87 -1.71 18.64
C ARG A 335 -9.65 -1.38 17.78
N TRP A 336 -9.16 -2.40 17.08
CA TRP A 336 -7.98 -2.31 16.22
C TRP A 336 -8.33 -2.67 14.78
N THR A 337 -7.95 -1.81 13.84
CA THR A 337 -7.99 -2.08 12.41
C THR A 337 -6.71 -2.81 11.99
N TYR A 338 -6.84 -3.87 11.21
CA TYR A 338 -5.71 -4.66 10.69
C TYR A 338 -6.05 -5.27 9.33
N VAL A 339 -5.03 -5.73 8.59
CA VAL A 339 -5.20 -6.55 7.38
C VAL A 339 -5.22 -8.03 7.80
N PRO A 340 -6.31 -8.77 7.55
CA PRO A 340 -6.39 -10.19 7.89
C PRO A 340 -5.32 -11.02 7.18
N GLU A 341 -4.78 -12.02 7.87
CA GLU A 341 -3.82 -13.04 7.37
C GLU A 341 -2.44 -12.48 6.97
N ALA A 342 -2.38 -11.35 6.27
CA ALA A 342 -1.14 -10.71 5.84
C ALA A 342 -0.43 -9.94 6.96
N GLY A 343 -1.17 -9.42 7.95
CA GLY A 343 -0.61 -8.52 8.96
C GLY A 343 -0.29 -7.14 8.40
N GLY A 344 0.68 -6.45 8.97
CA GLY A 344 1.00 -5.06 8.64
C GLY A 344 0.86 -4.19 9.87
N THR A 345 0.14 -3.08 9.80
CA THR A 345 -0.09 -2.23 10.98
C THR A 345 -1.34 -2.66 11.74
N LEU A 346 -1.29 -2.63 13.08
CA LEU A 346 -2.48 -2.59 13.94
C LEU A 346 -2.79 -1.14 14.25
N ARG A 347 -3.99 -0.66 13.89
CA ARG A 347 -4.37 0.76 14.04
C ARG A 347 -5.51 0.99 15.01
N ALA A 348 -5.34 1.98 15.88
CA ALA A 348 -6.40 2.52 16.72
C ALA A 348 -6.28 4.05 16.77
N PHE A 349 -7.42 4.76 16.76
CA PHE A 349 -7.47 6.23 16.77
C PHE A 349 -6.59 6.90 15.70
N GLY A 350 -6.51 6.30 14.50
CA GLY A 350 -5.71 6.81 13.38
C GLY A 350 -4.20 6.67 13.56
N LYS A 351 -3.75 5.91 14.57
CA LYS A 351 -2.33 5.68 14.91
C LYS A 351 -2.01 4.20 14.93
N CYS A 352 -0.74 3.88 14.82
CA CYS A 352 -0.22 2.53 14.74
C CYS A 352 0.29 2.04 16.11
N LEU A 353 0.11 0.75 16.38
CA LEU A 353 0.81 0.03 17.44
C LEU A 353 2.30 0.04 17.14
N ASP A 354 3.08 0.67 18.00
CA ASP A 354 4.48 1.04 17.75
C ASP A 354 5.39 0.53 18.86
N VAL A 355 6.53 -0.06 18.51
CA VAL A 355 7.61 -0.33 19.46
C VAL A 355 8.41 0.96 19.68
N THR A 356 8.37 1.44 20.93
CA THR A 356 8.90 2.75 21.32
C THR A 356 10.34 2.93 20.86
N GLY A 357 10.59 4.00 20.11
CA GLY A 357 11.94 4.40 19.70
C GLY A 357 12.65 3.40 18.77
N ASN A 358 11.90 2.59 18.02
CA ASN A 358 12.44 1.50 17.19
C ASN A 358 13.22 0.45 17.99
N GLY A 359 12.88 0.27 19.27
CA GLY A 359 13.52 -0.71 20.13
C GLY A 359 13.41 -2.14 19.58
N THR A 360 14.49 -2.91 19.66
CA THR A 360 14.51 -4.32 19.23
C THR A 360 14.79 -5.29 20.37
N ALA A 361 15.18 -4.81 21.55
CA ALA A 361 15.53 -5.64 22.69
C ALA A 361 14.28 -6.11 23.46
N ASN A 362 14.41 -7.26 24.14
CA ASN A 362 13.43 -7.73 25.12
C ASN A 362 13.08 -6.63 26.13
N GLY A 363 11.79 -6.43 26.37
CA GLY A 363 11.29 -5.41 27.29
C GLY A 363 11.06 -4.03 26.67
N SER A 364 11.38 -3.83 25.38
CA SER A 364 11.03 -2.58 24.69
C SER A 364 9.51 -2.40 24.70
N LYS A 365 9.04 -1.25 25.17
CA LYS A 365 7.61 -0.98 25.40
C LYS A 365 6.88 -0.63 24.10
N VAL A 366 5.58 -0.95 24.06
CA VAL A 366 4.71 -0.54 22.95
C VAL A 366 3.82 0.66 23.32
N GLN A 367 3.46 1.43 22.29
CA GLN A 367 2.72 2.68 22.40
C GLN A 367 1.86 2.91 21.14
N LEU A 368 1.01 3.93 21.16
CA LEU A 368 0.44 4.51 19.94
C LEU A 368 1.36 5.59 19.40
N TRP A 369 1.59 5.55 18.09
CA TRP A 369 2.38 6.54 17.37
C TRP A 369 1.81 6.82 15.97
N PRO A 370 1.99 8.03 15.40
CA PRO A 370 1.63 8.29 14.02
C PRO A 370 2.21 7.24 13.07
N CYS A 371 1.39 6.73 12.16
CA CYS A 371 1.82 5.72 11.21
C CYS A 371 2.90 6.30 10.29
N ASN A 372 4.11 5.76 10.38
CA ASN A 372 5.30 6.26 9.71
C ASN A 372 5.90 5.25 8.73
N GLY A 373 5.37 4.02 8.67
CA GLY A 373 5.82 2.96 7.75
C GLY A 373 7.12 2.28 8.19
N GLY A 374 7.62 2.61 9.38
CA GLY A 374 8.78 1.97 9.97
C GLY A 374 8.48 0.56 10.47
N GLY A 375 9.49 -0.29 10.49
CA GLY A 375 9.37 -1.70 10.89
C GLY A 375 8.91 -1.90 12.34
N ALA A 376 9.06 -0.90 13.22
CA ALA A 376 8.56 -0.91 14.60
C ALA A 376 7.03 -0.91 14.70
N GLN A 377 6.33 -0.61 13.59
CA GLN A 377 4.87 -0.56 13.50
C GLN A 377 4.28 -1.76 12.76
N LEU A 378 5.13 -2.66 12.28
CA LEU A 378 4.72 -3.87 11.58
C LEU A 378 4.54 -5.03 12.55
N TRP A 379 3.44 -5.75 12.35
CA TRP A 379 3.02 -6.90 13.14
C TRP A 379 2.46 -7.96 12.21
N VAL A 380 3.04 -9.15 12.24
CA VAL A 380 2.59 -10.29 11.46
C VAL A 380 2.02 -11.36 12.38
N PRO A 381 0.92 -12.03 11.99
CA PRO A 381 0.46 -13.21 12.70
C PRO A 381 1.55 -14.27 12.73
N GLY A 382 1.87 -14.76 13.93
CA GLY A 382 2.78 -15.87 14.16
C GLY A 382 2.06 -17.12 14.64
N PRO A 383 2.81 -18.21 14.91
CA PRO A 383 2.27 -19.41 15.52
C PRO A 383 1.54 -19.13 16.84
N ASP A 384 0.62 -20.02 17.22
CA ASP A 384 -0.10 -19.99 18.51
C ASP A 384 -0.90 -18.71 18.79
N GLY A 385 -1.20 -17.92 17.75
CA GLY A 385 -1.90 -16.64 17.87
C GLY A 385 -1.01 -15.49 18.29
N SER A 386 0.30 -15.59 18.10
CA SER A 386 1.23 -14.49 18.39
C SER A 386 1.14 -13.36 17.37
N LEU A 387 1.50 -12.14 17.82
CA LEU A 387 1.75 -11.00 16.94
C LEU A 387 3.25 -10.72 16.98
N VAL A 388 3.94 -11.00 15.87
CA VAL A 388 5.40 -10.88 15.76
C VAL A 388 5.75 -9.56 15.11
N ASN A 389 6.69 -8.82 15.68
CA ASN A 389 7.28 -7.66 15.03
C ASN A 389 8.47 -8.12 14.15
N PRO A 390 8.40 -8.04 12.81
CA PRO A 390 9.44 -8.59 11.93
C PRO A 390 10.81 -7.92 12.09
N GLN A 391 10.85 -6.63 12.41
CA GLN A 391 12.10 -5.89 12.62
C GLN A 391 12.91 -6.45 13.80
N SER A 392 12.24 -6.81 14.89
CA SER A 392 12.89 -7.33 16.10
C SER A 392 12.94 -8.86 16.17
N GLY A 393 12.08 -9.55 15.41
CA GLY A 393 11.87 -11.00 15.51
C GLY A 393 11.18 -11.43 16.80
N ARG A 394 10.54 -10.50 17.53
CA ARG A 394 9.96 -10.70 18.86
C ARG A 394 8.44 -10.57 18.84
N CYS A 395 7.78 -11.16 19.84
CA CYS A 395 6.34 -11.21 19.97
C CYS A 395 5.83 -10.07 20.87
N LEU A 396 4.63 -9.54 20.58
CA LEU A 396 3.87 -8.69 21.50
C LEU A 396 3.58 -9.49 22.77
N ASP A 397 3.99 -8.94 23.91
CA ASP A 397 4.14 -9.67 25.17
C ASP A 397 3.52 -8.89 26.32
N ASP A 398 2.75 -9.59 27.14
CA ASP A 398 2.39 -9.15 28.47
C ASP A 398 3.52 -9.47 29.49
N PRO A 399 4.18 -8.44 30.08
CA PRO A 399 5.34 -8.66 30.93
C PRO A 399 5.05 -9.61 32.10
N ALA A 400 5.83 -10.69 32.17
CA ALA A 400 5.72 -11.72 33.21
C ALA A 400 4.34 -12.40 33.30
N SER A 401 3.52 -12.36 32.23
CA SER A 401 2.19 -12.97 32.18
C SER A 401 1.29 -12.52 33.34
N THR A 402 1.27 -11.22 33.60
CA THR A 402 0.50 -10.61 34.69
C THR A 402 -1.01 -10.61 34.37
N THR A 403 -1.84 -10.56 35.41
CA THR A 403 -3.29 -10.39 35.26
C THR A 403 -3.74 -8.97 35.58
N GLN A 404 -2.79 -8.07 35.84
CA GLN A 404 -3.04 -6.71 36.31
C GLN A 404 -3.41 -5.77 35.17
N ASP A 405 -4.57 -5.12 35.32
CA ASP A 405 -5.02 -4.04 34.44
C ASP A 405 -4.05 -2.85 34.48
N GLY A 406 -3.78 -2.32 33.29
CA GLY A 406 -2.91 -1.16 33.12
C GLY A 406 -1.46 -1.52 32.85
N THR A 407 -1.10 -2.80 32.83
CA THR A 407 0.26 -3.24 32.50
C THR A 407 0.60 -2.83 31.07
N GLN A 408 1.64 -2.01 30.89
CA GLN A 408 2.10 -1.64 29.55
C GLN A 408 2.81 -2.83 28.91
N LEU A 409 2.32 -3.20 27.72
CA LEU A 409 2.84 -4.31 26.94
C LEU A 409 4.25 -4.00 26.42
N GLN A 410 4.94 -5.04 25.98
CA GLN A 410 6.30 -4.97 25.48
C GLN A 410 6.49 -5.93 24.30
N ILE A 411 7.70 -5.94 23.73
CA ILE A 411 8.16 -7.07 22.92
C ILE A 411 9.07 -7.99 23.73
N TRP A 412 8.96 -9.30 23.48
CA TRP A 412 9.81 -10.32 24.09
C TRP A 412 10.06 -11.47 23.12
N ASP A 413 11.14 -12.23 23.33
CA ASP A 413 11.42 -13.45 22.56
C ASP A 413 10.18 -14.37 22.57
N CYS A 414 9.80 -14.81 21.37
CA CYS A 414 8.62 -15.63 21.18
C CYS A 414 8.78 -16.96 21.92
N ASN A 415 7.85 -17.27 22.83
CA ASN A 415 7.93 -18.42 23.74
C ASN A 415 6.62 -19.24 23.83
N GLY A 416 5.59 -18.88 23.06
CA GLY A 416 4.32 -19.64 22.96
C GLY A 416 3.41 -19.58 24.19
N SER A 417 3.80 -18.80 25.21
CA SER A 417 3.00 -18.61 26.44
C SER A 417 1.73 -17.81 26.19
N ASN A 418 0.78 -17.88 27.13
CA ASN A 418 -0.47 -17.11 27.06
C ASN A 418 -0.24 -15.59 27.05
N ALA A 419 0.89 -15.12 27.58
CA ALA A 419 1.27 -13.70 27.56
C ALA A 419 1.48 -13.15 26.14
N GLN A 420 1.66 -14.02 25.15
CA GLN A 420 1.97 -13.65 23.77
C GLN A 420 0.87 -14.04 22.79
N ARG A 421 -0.29 -14.49 23.26
CA ARG A 421 -1.42 -14.87 22.40
C ARG A 421 -2.40 -13.71 22.28
N TRP A 422 -2.75 -13.37 21.05
CA TRP A 422 -3.62 -12.26 20.68
C TRP A 422 -4.57 -12.71 19.56
N THR A 423 -5.78 -13.08 19.92
CA THR A 423 -6.78 -13.59 18.98
C THR A 423 -7.74 -12.48 18.59
N PRO A 424 -7.84 -12.09 17.31
CA PRO A 424 -8.84 -11.13 16.86
C PRO A 424 -10.24 -11.74 16.96
N THR A 425 -11.17 -11.03 17.59
CA THR A 425 -12.60 -11.38 17.64
C THR A 425 -13.44 -10.22 17.12
N ALA A 426 -14.52 -10.56 16.40
CA ALA A 426 -15.51 -9.62 15.90
C ALA A 426 -16.25 -8.88 17.02
#